data_AF-A0A916XIM8-F1
#
_entry.id   AF-A0A916XIM8-F1
#
_cell.length_a   1.000
_cell.length_b   1.000
_cell.length_c   1.000
_cell.angle_alpha   90.00
_cell.angle_beta   90.00
_cell.angle_gamma   90.00
#
_symmetry.space_group_name_H-M   'P 1'
#
loop_
_entity.id
_entity.type
_entity.pdbx_description
1 polymer ?
#
loop_
_entity_poly.entity_id
_entity_poly.type
_entity_poly.pdbx_seq_one_letter_code
_entity_poly.pdbx_strand_id
1 'polypeptide(L)'
;MFVVIGLFILWRFAHRQHLVWSTKLLIGSVLLGFGTFNTVEGIVDHQILGVHHVNEQVSEAARFAWDMAFLAWGAVMIADGWLIMQRGKRDMASMAS
;
A
#
# COMPACT_ATOMS: atom_id res chain seq x y z
N MET A 1 7.71 -4.15 -14.03
CA MET A 1 8.76 -4.49 -13.03
C MET A 1 8.16 -4.73 -11.65
N PHE A 2 7.46 -3.77 -11.04
CA PHE A 2 6.92 -3.88 -9.67
C PHE A 2 5.97 -5.08 -9.44
N VAL A 3 5.05 -5.35 -10.36
CA VAL A 3 4.13 -6.51 -10.26
C VAL A 3 4.91 -7.83 -10.26
N VAL A 4 5.94 -7.95 -11.09
CA VAL A 4 6.78 -9.17 -11.18
C VAL A 4 7.58 -9.36 -9.88
N ILE A 5 8.15 -8.29 -9.33
CA ILE A 5 8.84 -8.32 -8.04
C ILE A 5 7.88 -8.71 -6.91
N GLY A 6 6.68 -8.12 -6.89
CA GLY A 6 5.64 -8.44 -5.91
C GLY A 6 5.20 -9.90 -5.97
N LEU A 7 4.95 -10.43 -7.17
CA LEU A 7 4.61 -11.84 -7.38
C LEU A 7 5.77 -12.78 -7.02
N PHE A 8 7.01 -12.39 -7.33
CA PHE A 8 8.20 -13.16 -6.94
C PHE A 8 8.36 -13.22 -5.42
N ILE A 9 8.19 -12.10 -4.70
CA ILE A 9 8.23 -12.06 -3.23
C ILE A 9 7.10 -12.92 -2.65
N LEU A 10 5.89 -12.80 -3.19
CA LEU A 10 4.74 -13.60 -2.76
C LEU A 10 4.99 -15.09 -2.97
N TRP A 11 5.46 -15.49 -4.15
CA TRP A 11 5.81 -16.87 -4.47
C TRP A 11 6.91 -17.40 -3.56
N ARG A 12 7.98 -16.61 -3.33
CA ARG A 12 9.09 -16.95 -2.44
C ARG A 12 8.61 -17.22 -1.01
N PHE A 13 7.68 -16.42 -0.50
CA PHE A 13 7.09 -16.59 0.83
C PHE A 13 6.14 -17.80 0.88
N ALA A 14 5.27 -17.94 -0.12
CA ALA A 14 4.33 -19.06 -0.22
C ALA A 14 5.01 -20.41 -0.36
N HIS A 15 6.19 -20.47 -0.97
CA HIS A 15 6.93 -21.71 -1.15
C HIS A 15 7.82 -22.09 0.05
N ARG A 16 8.09 -21.14 0.97
CA ARG A 16 8.96 -21.35 2.14
C ARG A 16 8.18 -21.62 3.43
N GLN A 17 6.90 -21.32 3.45
CA GLN A 17 6.03 -21.41 4.63
C GLN A 17 4.79 -22.22 4.21
N HIS A 18 4.37 -23.21 5.00
CA HIS A 18 3.01 -23.76 4.89
C HIS A 18 2.04 -22.64 5.30
N LEU A 19 1.72 -21.74 4.37
CA LEU A 19 0.92 -20.56 4.65
C LEU A 19 -0.47 -20.99 5.09
N VAL A 20 -0.76 -20.79 6.37
CA VAL A 20 -2.13 -20.68 6.85
C VAL A 20 -2.68 -19.40 6.24
N TRP A 21 -3.65 -19.53 5.32
CA TRP A 21 -4.22 -18.42 4.56
C TRP A 21 -5.01 -17.49 5.49
N SER A 22 -4.34 -16.53 6.11
CA SER A 22 -4.99 -15.46 6.86
C SER A 22 -5.44 -14.36 5.90
N THR A 23 -6.75 -14.25 5.67
CA THR A 23 -7.35 -13.17 4.87
C THR A 23 -6.92 -11.79 5.39
N LYS A 24 -6.75 -11.64 6.71
CA LYS A 24 -6.25 -10.39 7.31
C LYS A 24 -4.82 -10.08 6.86
N LEU A 25 -3.92 -11.06 6.84
CA LEU A 25 -2.55 -10.84 6.36
C LEU A 25 -2.52 -10.50 4.86
N LEU A 26 -3.37 -11.15 4.06
CA LEU A 26 -3.50 -10.85 2.63
C LEU A 26 -4.00 -9.42 2.42
N ILE A 27 -5.14 -9.04 3.01
CA ILE A 27 -5.70 -7.69 2.86
C ILE A 27 -4.72 -6.65 3.38
N GLY A 28 -4.12 -6.89 4.54
CA GLY A 28 -3.17 -5.95 5.14
C GLY A 28 -1.93 -5.74 4.28
N SER A 29 -1.38 -6.81 3.70
CA SER A 29 -0.23 -6.71 2.80
C SER A 29 -0.56 -6.03 1.47
N VAL A 30 -1.76 -6.26 0.91
CA VAL A 30 -2.24 -5.56 -0.29
C VAL A 30 -2.39 -4.06 -0.02
N LEU A 31 -3.05 -3.67 1.07
CA LEU A 31 -3.22 -2.27 1.45
C LEU A 31 -1.88 -1.57 1.69
N LEU A 32 -0.96 -2.25 2.40
CA LEU A 32 0.37 -1.72 2.66
C LEU A 32 1.16 -1.51 1.35
N GLY A 33 1.07 -2.46 0.40
CA GLY A 33 1.70 -2.35 -0.91
C GLY A 33 1.13 -1.21 -1.76
N PHE A 34 -0.20 -1.14 -1.88
CA PHE A 34 -0.85 -0.07 -2.64
C PHE A 34 -0.62 1.31 -2.03
N GLY A 35 -0.76 1.45 -0.71
CA GLY A 35 -0.52 2.71 -0.02
C GLY A 35 0.92 3.19 -0.19
N THR A 36 1.90 2.28 -0.11
CA THR A 36 3.32 2.59 -0.36
C THR A 36 3.53 3.05 -1.80
N PHE A 37 2.94 2.35 -2.77
CA PHE A 37 3.02 2.73 -4.18
C PHE A 37 2.43 4.13 -4.42
N ASN A 38 1.20 4.40 -3.97
CA ASN A 38 0.55 5.71 -4.13
C ASN A 38 1.36 6.83 -3.47
N THR A 39 1.94 6.58 -2.29
CA THR A 39 2.73 7.59 -1.58
C THR A 39 4.02 7.90 -2.33
N VAL A 40 4.73 6.87 -2.82
CA VAL A 40 5.98 7.06 -3.58
C VAL A 40 5.71 7.75 -4.91
N GLU A 41 4.70 7.30 -5.64
CA GLU A 41 4.31 7.88 -6.93
C GLU A 41 3.86 9.33 -6.76
N GLY A 42 2.95 9.62 -5.83
CA GLY A 42 2.49 10.99 -5.60
C GLY A 42 3.61 11.95 -5.14
N ILE A 43 4.58 11.48 -4.35
CA ILE A 43 5.73 12.30 -3.96
C ILE A 43 6.63 12.56 -5.17
N VAL A 44 6.98 11.51 -5.92
CA VAL A 44 7.94 11.63 -7.02
C VAL A 44 7.32 12.39 -8.18
N ASP A 45 6.15 11.99 -8.66
CA ASP A 45 5.60 12.46 -9.92
C ASP A 45 4.84 13.79 -9.75
N HIS A 46 4.13 13.99 -8.63
CA HIS A 46 3.34 15.22 -8.43
C HIS A 46 4.12 16.32 -7.69
N GLN A 47 4.95 15.96 -6.70
CA GLN A 47 5.62 16.95 -5.85
C GLN A 47 7.06 17.26 -6.29
N ILE A 48 7.86 16.23 -6.61
CA ILE A 48 9.27 16.43 -6.97
C ILE A 48 9.40 16.78 -8.45
N LEU A 49 8.81 15.96 -9.33
CA LEU A 49 8.94 16.12 -10.78
C LEU A 49 7.85 17.04 -11.35
N GLY A 50 6.67 17.10 -10.73
CA GLY A 50 5.53 17.89 -11.21
C GLY A 50 5.11 17.52 -12.64
N VAL A 51 5.28 16.24 -13.01
CA VAL A 51 5.07 15.75 -14.38
C VAL A 51 3.59 15.50 -14.67
N HIS A 52 2.83 15.18 -13.62
CA HIS A 52 1.39 14.99 -13.68
C HIS A 52 0.77 15.51 -12.39
N HIS A 53 -0.49 15.95 -12.46
CA HIS A 53 -1.30 16.22 -11.27
C HIS A 53 -2.54 15.35 -11.31
N VAL A 54 -3.07 14.98 -10.15
CA VAL A 54 -4.27 14.12 -10.05
C VAL A 54 -5.45 14.65 -10.86
N ASN A 55 -5.59 15.98 -10.95
CA ASN A 55 -6.59 16.62 -11.78
C ASN A 55 -6.01 17.86 -12.48
N GLU A 56 -5.65 17.74 -13.74
CA GLU A 56 -5.04 18.84 -14.50
C GLU A 56 -6.03 19.93 -14.95
N GLN A 57 -7.34 19.68 -14.84
CA GLN A 57 -8.37 20.59 -15.36
C GLN A 57 -8.79 21.67 -14.35
N VAL A 58 -8.21 21.67 -13.15
CA VAL A 58 -8.55 22.61 -12.07
C VAL A 58 -7.47 23.68 -11.85
N SER A 59 -7.85 24.76 -11.15
CA SER A 59 -6.92 25.82 -10.73
C SER A 59 -5.72 25.27 -9.96
N GLU A 60 -4.59 25.97 -9.97
CA GLU A 60 -3.35 25.52 -9.30
C GLU A 60 -3.55 25.22 -7.80
N ALA A 61 -4.30 26.08 -7.09
CA ALA A 61 -4.60 25.88 -5.68
C ALA A 61 -5.40 24.59 -5.43
N ALA A 62 -6.31 24.25 -6.36
CA ALA A 62 -7.08 23.01 -6.30
C ALA A 62 -6.22 21.79 -6.69
N ARG A 63 -5.29 21.92 -7.65
CA ARG A 63 -4.34 20.84 -8.02
C ARG A 63 -3.53 20.37 -6.82
N PHE A 64 -2.95 21.30 -6.08
CA PHE A 64 -2.19 20.99 -4.87
C PHE A 64 -3.05 20.24 -3.84
N ALA A 65 -4.31 20.68 -3.64
CA ALA A 65 -5.22 20.02 -2.72
C ALA A 65 -5.53 18.57 -3.14
N TRP A 66 -5.70 18.31 -4.44
CA TRP A 66 -5.89 16.96 -4.97
C TRP A 66 -4.66 16.07 -4.78
N ASP A 67 -3.46 16.60 -5.03
CA ASP A 67 -2.22 15.84 -4.83
C ASP A 67 -2.00 15.51 -3.33
N MET A 68 -2.31 16.44 -2.44
CA MET A 68 -2.26 16.20 -0.99
C MET A 68 -3.30 15.19 -0.53
N ALA A 69 -4.53 15.23 -1.07
CA ALA A 69 -5.55 14.24 -0.77
C ALA A 69 -5.13 12.83 -1.23
N PHE A 70 -4.46 12.73 -2.38
CA PHE A 70 -3.92 11.48 -2.88
C PHE A 70 -2.82 10.91 -1.98
N LEU A 71 -1.88 11.74 -1.51
CA LEU A 71 -0.87 11.33 -0.53
C LEU A 71 -1.48 10.91 0.80
N ALA A 72 -2.46 11.67 1.30
CA ALA A 72 -3.18 11.32 2.52
C ALA A 72 -3.88 9.96 2.39
N TRP A 73 -4.46 9.68 1.22
CA TRP A 73 -5.07 8.38 0.95
C TRP A 73 -4.03 7.25 0.96
N GLY A 74 -2.87 7.44 0.35
CA GLY A 74 -1.75 6.50 0.43
C GLY A 74 -1.33 6.21 1.87
N ALA A 75 -1.22 7.26 2.71
CA ALA A 75 -0.87 7.13 4.12
C ALA A 75 -1.94 6.36 4.93
N VAL A 76 -3.23 6.59 4.66
CA VAL A 76 -4.34 5.84 5.28
C VAL A 76 -4.25 4.36 4.93
N MET A 77 -4.04 4.02 3.66
CA MET A 77 -3.89 2.63 3.22
C MET A 77 -2.70 1.94 3.90
N ILE A 78 -1.56 2.64 4.07
CA ILE A 78 -0.40 2.13 4.81
C ILE A 78 -0.76 1.85 6.28
N ALA A 79 -1.39 2.81 6.95
CA ALA A 79 -1.76 2.70 8.36
C ALA A 79 -2.74 1.53 8.59
N ASP A 80 -3.81 1.46 7.79
CA ASP A 80 -4.80 0.38 7.88
C ASP A 80 -4.19 -0.97 7.53
N GLY A 81 -3.39 -1.03 6.47
CA GLY A 81 -2.68 -2.24 6.08
C GLY A 81 -1.81 -2.78 7.22
N TRP A 82 -1.04 -1.90 7.85
CA TRP A 82 -0.20 -2.25 9.01
C TRP A 82 -1.01 -2.74 10.22
N LEU A 83 -2.09 -2.03 10.57
CA LEU A 83 -2.96 -2.40 11.69
C LEU A 83 -3.64 -3.75 11.47
N ILE A 84 -4.13 -4.00 10.26
CA ILE A 84 -4.77 -5.28 9.89
C ILE A 84 -3.75 -6.41 9.93
N MET A 85 -2.52 -6.19 9.43
CA MET A 85 -1.46 -7.19 9.51
C MET A 85 -1.11 -7.54 10.95
N GLN A 86 -1.01 -6.56 11.85
CA GLN A 86 -0.75 -6.83 13.26
C GLN A 86 -1.86 -7.68 13.90
N ARG A 87 -3.13 -7.41 13.57
CA ARG A 87 -4.26 -8.22 14.05
C ARG A 87 -4.18 -9.65 13.50
N GLY A 88 -3.93 -9.82 12.20
CA GLY A 88 -3.79 -11.14 11.58
C GLY A 88 -2.65 -11.98 12.18
N LYS A 89 -1.52 -11.35 12.53
CA LYS A 89 -0.40 -12.02 13.22
C LYS A 89 -0.78 -12.49 14.63
N ARG A 90 -1.52 -11.67 15.38
CA ARG A 90 -2.00 -12.03 16.74
C ARG A 90 -2.98 -13.19 16.69
N ASP A 91 -3.92 -13.17 15.74
CA ASP A 91 -4.88 -14.26 15.56
C ASP A 91 -4.18 -15.58 15.27
N MET A 92 -3.20 -15.58 14.36
CA MET A 92 -2.41 -16.77 14.06
C MET A 92 -1.61 -17.29 15.26
N ALA A 93 -1.02 -16.39 16.05
CA ALA A 93 -0.30 -16.76 17.26
C ALA A 93 -1.23 -17.41 18.31
N SER A 94 -2.46 -16.91 18.46
CA SER A 94 -3.45 -17.47 19.39
C SER A 94 -4.00 -18.84 18.96
N MET A 95 -3.95 -19.17 17.66
CA MET A 95 -4.36 -20.49 17.16
C MET A 95 -3.26 -21.55 17.32
N ALA A 96 -2.01 -21.13 17.56
CA ALA A 96 -0.84 -21.99 17.67
C ALA A 96 -0.44 -22.31 19.13
N SER A 97 -1.07 -21.66 20.10
CA SER A 97 -0.94 -21.91 21.55
C SER A 97 -1.98 -22.90 22.05
#